data_AF-A0A7C5HRS2-F1
#
_entry.id   AF-A0A7C5HRS2-F1
#
_cell.length_a   1.000
_cell.length_b   1.000
_cell.length_c   1.000
_cell.angle_alpha   90.00
_cell.angle_beta   90.00
_cell.angle_gamma   90.00
#
_symmetry.space_group_name_H-M   'P 1'
#
loop_
_entity.id
_entity.type
_entity.pdbx_description
1 polymer ?
#
loop_
_entity_poly.entity_id
_entity_poly.type
_entity_poly.pdbx_seq_one_letter_code
_entity_poly.pdbx_strand_id
1 'polypeptide(L)'
;MNILKLLERDDKWYLGGGDSLVFTPLFPQWLHIPGLWDGAHFYNIPLKPLYTISFLSKDGKELKPKLIDTKWDPSKLIRRFSLTNDLTFIETDVLLPNDSFSTTLKFEGKSQGIDVILWTAQANDQNEKTLSFFHRREWNFV
;
A
#
# COMPACT_ATOMS: atom_id res chain seq x y z
N MET A 1 21.83 -14.02 10.74
CA MET A 1 21.27 -14.47 9.44
C MET A 1 19.82 -14.01 9.37
N ASN A 2 19.39 -13.32 8.30
CA ASN A 2 18.00 -12.87 8.17
C ASN A 2 17.16 -13.99 7.55
N ILE A 3 16.38 -14.69 8.37
CA ILE A 3 15.55 -15.84 7.95
C ILE A 3 14.52 -15.46 6.89
N LEU A 4 13.96 -14.25 6.94
CA LEU A 4 12.95 -13.78 5.99
C LEU A 4 13.53 -13.65 4.58
N LYS A 5 14.81 -13.30 4.48
CA LYS A 5 15.51 -13.24 3.20
C LYS A 5 15.60 -14.61 2.51
N LEU A 6 15.63 -15.70 3.28
CA LEU A 6 15.62 -17.06 2.74
C LEU A 6 14.25 -17.48 2.19
N LEU A 7 13.21 -16.69 2.48
CA LEU A 7 11.84 -16.90 2.03
C LEU A 7 11.48 -15.97 0.85
N GLU A 8 12.43 -15.22 0.32
CA GLU A 8 12.22 -14.36 -0.86
C GLU A 8 11.71 -15.17 -2.05
N ARG A 9 10.73 -14.61 -2.76
CA ARG A 9 10.11 -15.24 -3.93
C ARG A 9 9.68 -14.19 -4.94
N ASP A 10 9.94 -14.45 -6.21
CA ASP A 10 9.58 -13.54 -7.31
C ASP A 10 8.12 -13.70 -7.76
N ASP A 11 7.46 -14.78 -7.36
CA ASP A 11 6.07 -15.10 -7.71
C ASP A 11 5.06 -14.73 -6.62
N LYS A 12 5.48 -14.02 -5.56
CA LYS A 12 4.62 -13.65 -4.42
C LYS A 12 4.47 -12.13 -4.30
N TRP A 13 3.34 -11.73 -3.71
CA TRP A 13 2.94 -10.31 -3.61
C TRP A 13 2.15 -9.97 -2.35
N TYR A 14 1.78 -10.96 -1.54
CA TYR A 14 0.85 -10.77 -0.43
C TYR A 14 1.55 -10.14 0.78
N LEU A 15 0.81 -9.37 1.56
CA LEU A 15 1.29 -8.84 2.83
C LEU A 15 0.42 -9.40 3.96
N GLY A 16 1.09 -9.95 4.96
CA GLY A 16 0.48 -10.51 6.16
C GLY A 16 1.32 -10.14 7.39
N GLY A 17 1.00 -10.73 8.54
CA GLY A 17 1.70 -10.46 9.79
C GLY A 17 1.01 -9.45 10.72
N GLY A 18 -0.15 -8.93 10.31
CA GLY A 18 -1.15 -8.38 11.23
C GLY A 18 -1.96 -9.48 11.94
N ASP A 19 -2.85 -9.08 12.82
CA ASP A 19 -3.77 -9.98 13.54
C ASP A 19 -4.94 -10.38 12.63
N SER A 20 -5.58 -9.37 12.02
CA SER A 20 -6.85 -9.54 11.31
C SER A 20 -6.85 -9.01 9.89
N LEU A 21 -5.88 -8.14 9.54
CA LEU A 21 -5.75 -7.55 8.22
C LEU A 21 -4.78 -8.35 7.36
N VAL A 22 -5.12 -8.60 6.10
CA VAL A 22 -4.23 -9.23 5.12
C VAL A 22 -4.45 -8.65 3.72
N PHE A 23 -3.36 -8.38 3.00
CA PHE A 23 -3.42 -8.07 1.57
C PHE A 23 -3.06 -9.34 0.80
N THR A 24 -4.09 -10.03 0.32
CA THR A 24 -3.94 -11.31 -0.40
C THR A 24 -4.96 -11.40 -1.52
N PRO A 25 -4.89 -10.52 -2.54
CA PRO A 25 -5.79 -10.59 -3.67
C PRO A 25 -5.60 -11.92 -4.41
N LEU A 26 -6.71 -12.63 -4.65
CA LEU A 26 -6.72 -13.93 -5.33
C LEU A 26 -6.32 -13.82 -6.80
N PHE A 27 -6.78 -12.76 -7.48
CA PHE A 27 -6.52 -12.47 -8.89
C PHE A 27 -6.04 -11.01 -9.02
N PRO A 28 -4.79 -10.71 -8.64
CA PRO A 28 -4.28 -9.35 -8.65
C PRO A 28 -4.29 -8.77 -10.07
N GLN A 29 -4.86 -7.58 -10.23
CA GLN A 29 -4.92 -6.90 -11.52
C GLN A 29 -3.91 -5.75 -11.60
N TRP A 30 -3.47 -5.21 -10.46
CA TRP A 30 -2.88 -3.88 -10.40
C TRP A 30 -1.49 -3.83 -9.76
N LEU A 31 -0.85 -4.98 -9.51
CA LEU A 31 0.49 -5.04 -8.90
C LEU A 31 1.57 -4.26 -9.68
N HIS A 32 1.33 -4.03 -10.97
CA HIS A 32 2.21 -3.28 -11.87
C HIS A 32 2.00 -1.76 -11.84
N ILE A 33 1.06 -1.28 -11.03
CA ILE A 33 0.76 0.14 -10.83
C ILE A 33 1.07 0.50 -9.37
N PRO A 34 1.62 1.71 -9.09
CA PRO A 34 1.92 2.13 -7.73
C PRO A 34 0.69 2.19 -6.83
N GLY A 35 0.85 1.78 -5.58
CA GLY A 35 -0.22 1.66 -4.59
C GLY A 35 -0.81 0.26 -4.46
N LEU A 36 -1.72 0.09 -3.50
CA LEU A 36 -2.43 -1.15 -3.21
C LEU A 36 -3.88 -1.05 -3.71
N TRP A 37 -4.02 -1.09 -5.03
CA TRP A 37 -5.30 -1.01 -5.75
C TRP A 37 -6.18 -2.25 -5.55
N ASP A 38 -5.53 -3.42 -5.48
CA ASP A 38 -6.22 -4.68 -5.27
C ASP A 38 -6.77 -4.79 -3.84
N GLY A 39 -7.66 -5.77 -3.62
CA GLY A 39 -8.36 -5.90 -2.34
C GLY A 39 -7.54 -6.56 -1.24
N ALA A 40 -7.59 -5.95 -0.05
CA ALA A 40 -7.26 -6.58 1.23
C ALA A 40 -8.52 -7.10 1.92
N HIS A 41 -8.33 -7.81 3.03
CA HIS A 41 -9.40 -8.31 3.88
C HIS A 41 -9.10 -7.98 5.34
N PHE A 42 -10.05 -7.37 6.03
CA PHE A 42 -10.09 -7.30 7.49
C PHE A 42 -11.08 -8.35 7.98
N TYR A 43 -10.58 -9.45 8.56
CA TYR A 43 -11.35 -10.69 8.71
C TYR A 43 -11.97 -11.15 7.38
N ASN A 44 -13.30 -11.21 7.31
CA ASN A 44 -14.09 -11.57 6.13
C ASN A 44 -14.61 -10.34 5.34
N ILE A 45 -14.21 -9.12 5.73
CA ILE A 45 -14.67 -7.88 5.12
C ILE A 45 -13.65 -7.46 4.06
N PRO A 46 -14.02 -7.43 2.76
CA PRO A 46 -13.12 -6.98 1.71
C PRO A 46 -12.96 -5.46 1.73
N LEU A 47 -11.72 -4.99 1.64
CA LEU A 47 -11.33 -3.58 1.54
C LEU A 47 -10.65 -3.34 0.19
N LYS A 48 -11.28 -2.58 -0.71
CA LYS A 48 -10.69 -2.28 -2.02
C LYS A 48 -11.20 -0.95 -2.61
N PRO A 49 -10.32 -0.14 -3.23
CA PRO A 49 -8.87 -0.19 -3.08
C PRO A 49 -8.45 0.16 -1.64
N LEU A 50 -7.22 -0.19 -1.23
CA LEU A 50 -6.67 0.34 0.02
C LEU A 50 -6.26 1.79 -0.19
N TYR A 51 -5.32 2.00 -1.12
CA TYR A 51 -4.94 3.32 -1.58
C TYR A 51 -4.38 3.22 -2.99
N THR A 52 -4.38 4.35 -3.69
CA THR A 52 -3.78 4.48 -5.02
C THR A 52 -2.96 5.75 -5.09
N ILE A 53 -1.95 5.77 -5.99
CA ILE A 53 -1.06 6.92 -6.13
C ILE A 53 -1.10 7.40 -7.59
N SER A 54 -1.30 8.70 -7.78
CA SER A 54 -1.13 9.37 -9.07
C SER A 54 0.04 10.33 -9.00
N PHE A 55 0.74 10.50 -10.13
CA PHE A 55 1.87 11.41 -10.25
C PHE A 55 1.57 12.46 -11.31
N LEU A 56 1.76 13.73 -10.98
CA LEU A 56 1.67 14.82 -11.94
C LEU A 56 3.04 15.48 -12.10
N SER A 57 3.33 15.92 -13.32
CA SER A 57 4.40 16.88 -13.58
C SER A 57 4.05 18.24 -13.01
N LYS A 58 5.04 19.12 -12.86
CA LYS A 58 4.85 20.54 -12.47
C LYS A 58 3.78 21.29 -13.27
N ASP A 59 3.49 20.86 -14.51
CA ASP A 59 2.51 21.49 -15.40
C ASP A 59 1.12 20.82 -15.29
N GLY A 60 0.91 19.96 -14.28
CA GLY A 60 -0.34 19.24 -14.03
C GLY A 60 -0.61 18.04 -14.95
N LYS A 61 0.32 17.68 -15.85
CA LYS A 61 0.17 16.50 -16.73
C LYS A 61 0.44 15.21 -15.98
N GLU A 62 -0.40 14.20 -16.19
CA GLU A 62 -0.23 12.86 -15.64
C GLU A 62 1.08 12.22 -16.12
N LEU A 63 1.85 11.70 -15.16
CA LEU A 63 3.00 10.85 -15.37
C LEU A 63 2.59 9.39 -15.11
N LYS A 64 2.95 8.48 -16.01
CA LYS A 64 2.57 7.06 -15.94
C LYS A 64 3.78 6.21 -15.56
N PRO A 65 3.90 5.78 -14.29
CA PRO A 65 5.00 4.96 -13.84
C PRO A 65 5.03 3.62 -14.56
N LYS A 66 6.23 3.12 -14.85
CA LYS A 66 6.45 1.78 -15.40
C LYS A 66 7.19 0.93 -14.39
N LEU A 67 6.62 -0.22 -14.04
CA LEU A 67 7.26 -1.18 -13.14
C LEU A 67 8.57 -1.69 -13.77
N ILE A 68 9.65 -1.68 -13.00
CA ILE A 68 10.97 -2.17 -13.38
C ILE A 68 11.22 -3.55 -12.77
N ASP A 69 11.09 -3.64 -11.44
CA ASP A 69 11.25 -4.89 -10.71
C ASP A 69 10.32 -4.95 -9.50
N THR A 70 10.15 -6.16 -8.98
CA THR A 70 9.42 -6.44 -7.76
C THR A 70 10.25 -7.40 -6.93
N LYS A 71 10.27 -7.19 -5.62
CA LYS A 71 10.85 -8.09 -4.64
C LYS A 71 9.87 -8.30 -3.52
N TRP A 72 9.79 -9.53 -3.06
CA TRP A 72 8.92 -9.88 -1.97
C TRP A 72 9.66 -10.76 -0.98
N ASP A 73 9.45 -10.46 0.30
CA ASP A 73 9.67 -11.38 1.41
C ASP A 73 8.43 -11.33 2.35
N PRO A 74 8.28 -12.26 3.31
CA PRO A 74 7.09 -12.29 4.15
C PRO A 74 6.81 -11.01 4.97
N SER A 75 7.78 -10.10 5.13
CA SER A 75 7.60 -8.84 5.83
C SER A 75 7.24 -7.65 4.94
N LYS A 76 7.48 -7.74 3.62
CA LYS A 76 7.33 -6.58 2.73
C LYS A 76 7.22 -6.91 1.25
N LEU A 77 6.60 -5.99 0.54
CA LEU A 77 6.57 -5.92 -0.91
C LEU A 77 7.33 -4.67 -1.34
N ILE A 78 8.33 -4.84 -2.20
CA ILE A 78 9.14 -3.75 -2.73
C ILE A 78 8.93 -3.72 -4.24
N ARG A 79 8.57 -2.56 -4.77
CA ARG A 79 8.35 -2.33 -6.21
C ARG A 79 9.17 -1.14 -6.66
N ARG A 80 9.98 -1.29 -7.70
CA ARG A 80 10.70 -0.16 -8.31
C ARG A 80 10.02 0.26 -9.59
N PHE A 81 9.88 1.56 -9.78
CA PHE A 81 9.24 2.15 -10.95
C PHE A 81 10.15 3.19 -11.60
N SER A 82 10.09 3.27 -12.93
CA SER A 82 10.52 4.45 -13.69
C SER A 82 9.33 5.40 -13.77
N LEU A 83 9.51 6.63 -13.28
CA LEU A 83 8.51 7.69 -13.37
C LEU A 83 8.77 8.57 -14.60
N THR A 84 10.04 8.87 -14.88
CA THR A 84 10.54 9.49 -16.12
C THR A 84 11.85 8.80 -16.55
N ASN A 85 12.48 9.29 -17.60
CA ASN A 85 13.79 8.77 -18.04
C ASN A 85 14.90 8.99 -16.99
N ASP A 86 14.79 10.05 -16.18
CA ASP A 86 15.83 10.46 -15.22
C ASP A 86 15.38 10.33 -13.76
N LEU A 87 14.16 9.84 -13.52
CA LEU A 87 13.57 9.72 -12.20
C LEU A 87 12.94 8.35 -12.01
N THR A 88 13.39 7.67 -10.97
CA THR A 88 12.83 6.41 -10.49
C THR A 88 12.35 6.55 -9.06
N PHE A 89 11.52 5.63 -8.61
CA PHE A 89 11.22 5.51 -7.19
C PHE A 89 11.04 4.06 -6.79
N ILE A 90 11.22 3.81 -5.49
CA ILE A 90 10.99 2.54 -4.83
C ILE A 90 9.80 2.72 -3.90
N GLU A 91 8.74 1.96 -4.12
CA GLU A 91 7.63 1.78 -3.20
C GLU A 91 7.93 0.57 -2.31
N THR A 92 7.81 0.74 -1.00
CA THR A 92 7.94 -0.34 -0.02
C THR A 92 6.70 -0.39 0.83
N ASP A 93 5.97 -1.49 0.71
CA ASP A 93 4.72 -1.74 1.40
C ASP A 93 4.90 -2.79 2.47
N VAL A 94 4.39 -2.50 3.66
CA VAL A 94 4.43 -3.39 4.82
C VAL A 94 3.07 -3.40 5.51
N LEU A 95 2.76 -4.54 6.14
CA LEU A 95 1.68 -4.62 7.11
C LEU A 95 2.29 -4.65 8.51
N LEU A 96 1.89 -3.70 9.36
CA LEU A 96 2.34 -3.59 10.74
C LEU A 96 1.47 -4.45 11.67
N PRO A 97 2.00 -4.88 12.84
CA PRO A 97 1.28 -5.76 13.76
C PRO A 97 -0.08 -5.24 14.28
N ASN A 98 -0.32 -3.93 14.21
CA ASN A 98 -1.56 -3.29 14.62
C ASN A 98 -2.59 -3.16 13.47
N ASP A 99 -2.58 -4.12 12.53
CA ASP A 99 -3.46 -4.14 11.36
C ASP A 99 -3.42 -2.83 10.55
N SER A 100 -2.22 -2.28 10.36
CA SER A 100 -2.01 -1.03 9.63
C SER A 100 -1.07 -1.21 8.44
N PHE A 101 -1.52 -0.85 7.24
CA PHE A 101 -0.64 -0.76 6.08
C PHE A 101 0.19 0.51 6.14
N SER A 102 1.47 0.39 5.81
CA SER A 102 2.37 1.52 5.62
C SER A 102 3.07 1.37 4.27
N THR A 103 3.14 2.48 3.55
CA THR A 103 3.89 2.58 2.30
C THR A 103 4.92 3.69 2.40
N THR A 104 6.11 3.45 1.87
CA THR A 104 7.16 4.47 1.75
C THR A 104 7.55 4.60 0.28
N LEU A 105 7.60 5.85 -0.21
CA LEU A 105 8.10 6.18 -1.52
C LEU A 105 9.49 6.81 -1.39
N LYS A 106 10.50 6.17 -1.97
CA LYS A 106 11.87 6.71 -2.04
C LYS A 106 12.21 7.04 -3.48
N PHE A 107 12.44 8.32 -3.77
CA PHE A 107 12.80 8.79 -5.11
C PHE A 107 14.31 8.82 -5.33
N GLU A 108 14.74 8.43 -6.52
CA GLU A 108 16.15 8.39 -6.92
C GLU A 108 16.30 8.96 -8.34
N GLY A 109 17.17 9.96 -8.50
CA GLY A 109 17.43 10.63 -9.77
C GLY A 109 17.13 12.14 -9.74
N LYS A 110 16.91 12.73 -10.91
CA LYS A 110 16.63 14.17 -11.06
C LYS A 110 15.13 14.39 -11.25
N SER A 111 14.56 15.29 -10.46
CA SER A 111 13.17 15.74 -10.61
C SER A 111 13.12 17.22 -11.01
N GLN A 112 12.18 17.57 -11.88
CA GLN A 112 11.87 18.96 -12.24
C GLN A 112 10.67 19.51 -11.42
N GLY A 113 10.29 18.83 -10.34
CA GLY A 113 9.05 19.06 -9.60
C GLY A 113 8.00 18.04 -10.01
N ILE A 114 7.51 17.28 -9.03
CA ILE A 114 6.43 16.30 -9.17
C ILE A 114 5.43 16.50 -8.04
N ASP A 115 4.16 16.36 -8.36
CA ASP A 115 3.11 16.24 -7.36
C ASP A 115 2.74 14.76 -7.21
N VAL A 116 2.63 14.32 -5.96
CA VAL A 116 2.22 12.96 -5.60
C VAL A 116 0.84 13.07 -4.96
N ILE A 117 -0.15 12.44 -5.59
CA ILE A 117 -1.52 12.45 -5.12
C ILE A 117 -1.83 11.07 -4.56
N LEU A 118 -2.10 11.02 -3.26
CA LEU A 118 -2.56 9.82 -2.57
C LEU A 118 -4.09 9.81 -2.52
N TRP A 119 -4.70 8.76 -3.07
CA TRP A 119 -6.14 8.52 -2.95
C TRP A 119 -6.37 7.37 -1.98
N THR A 120 -7.17 7.60 -0.96
CA THR A 120 -7.56 6.60 0.04
C THR A 120 -8.97 6.88 0.52
N ALA A 121 -9.62 5.90 1.13
CA ALA A 121 -10.89 6.11 1.79
C ALA A 121 -10.77 7.24 2.82
N GLN A 122 -11.71 8.18 2.78
CA GLN A 122 -11.86 9.26 3.75
C GLN A 122 -13.10 9.00 4.60
N ALA A 123 -13.04 9.38 5.87
CA ALA A 123 -14.22 9.39 6.71
C ALA A 123 -15.23 10.41 6.15
N ASN A 124 -16.51 10.11 6.26
CA ASN A 124 -17.58 11.05 5.97
C ASN A 124 -18.66 10.93 7.06
N ASP A 125 -19.57 11.91 7.13
CA ASP A 125 -20.61 11.98 8.16
C ASP A 125 -21.52 10.74 8.24
N GLN A 126 -21.61 9.96 7.16
CA GLN A 126 -22.35 8.69 7.14
C GLN A 126 -21.55 7.53 7.76
N ASN A 127 -20.22 7.54 7.65
CA ASN A 127 -19.30 6.54 8.20
C ASN A 127 -18.85 6.86 9.64
N GLU A 128 -18.93 8.12 10.10
CA GLU A 128 -18.57 8.52 11.48
C GLU A 128 -19.49 7.92 12.55
N LYS A 129 -20.76 7.69 12.21
CA LYS A 129 -21.73 7.05 13.13
C LYS A 129 -21.32 5.63 13.50
N THR A 130 -20.51 4.96 12.69
CA THR A 130 -19.98 3.62 12.97
C THR A 130 -18.76 3.66 13.92
N LEU A 131 -17.94 4.73 13.87
CA LEU A 131 -16.75 4.89 14.74
C LEU A 131 -17.12 5.23 16.19
N SER A 132 -18.20 5.99 16.40
CA SER A 132 -18.69 6.32 17.75
C SER A 132 -19.26 5.13 18.54
N PHE A 133 -19.56 4.00 17.88
CA PHE A 133 -20.00 2.79 18.56
C PHE A 133 -18.84 2.01 19.21
N PHE A 134 -17.63 2.07 18.61
CA PHE A 134 -16.46 1.37 19.13
C PHE A 134 -15.73 2.15 20.24
N HIS A 135 -15.82 3.48 20.26
CA HIS A 135 -15.24 4.30 21.33
C HIS A 135 -16.06 4.30 22.64
N ARG A 136 -17.24 3.65 22.66
CA ARG A 136 -18.16 3.64 23.80
C ARG A 136 -18.33 2.26 24.46
N ARG A 137 -17.30 1.41 24.37
CA ARG A 137 -17.15 0.24 25.26
C ARG A 137 -15.84 0.35 26.01
N GLU A 138 -15.80 1.27 26.96
CA GLU A 138 -14.96 1.08 28.14
C GLU A 138 -15.41 -0.21 28.81
N TRP A 139 -14.51 -1.20 28.82
CA TRP A 139 -14.70 -2.45 29.52
C TRP A 139 -14.67 -2.16 31.03
N ASN A 140 -15.83 -1.98 31.64
CA ASN A 140 -15.97 -2.13 33.08
C ASN A 140 -16.01 -3.63 33.40
N PHE A 141 -14.86 -4.20 33.75
CA PHE A 141 -14.81 -5.41 34.57
C PHE A 141 -14.70 -4.99 36.04
N VAL A 142 -15.76 -5.25 36.80
CA VAL A 142 -15.69 -5.54 38.24
C VAL A 142 -16.35 -6.91 38.42
#